data_AF-A0A4Q4CJM6-F1
#
_entry.id   AF-A0A4Q4CJM6-F1
#
_cell.length_a   1.000
_cell.length_b   1.000
_cell.length_c   1.000
_cell.angle_alpha   90.00
_cell.angle_beta   90.00
_cell.angle_gamma   90.00
#
_symmetry.space_group_name_H-M   'P 1'
#
loop_
_entity.id
_entity.type
_entity.pdbx_description
1 polymer ?
#
loop_
_entity_poly.entity_id
_entity_poly.type
_entity_poly.pdbx_seq_one_letter_code
_entity_poly.pdbx_strand_id
1 'polypeptide(L)' 'ALNGRRVDEAPFLLRPRTAEPVIATGPRIGISQGVETLWRFGLAGSRLLSRPMRG' A
#
# COMPACT_ATOMS: atom_id res chain seq x y z
N ALA A 1 15.53 8.85 -12.27
CA ALA A 1 14.84 9.79 -13.18
C ALA A 1 13.58 10.43 -12.57
N LEU A 2 12.80 9.72 -11.73
CA LEU A 2 11.53 10.26 -11.20
C LEU A 2 11.60 10.74 -9.73
N ASN A 3 12.69 10.47 -9.01
CA ASN A 3 12.85 10.86 -7.61
C ASN A 3 12.72 12.37 -7.42
N GLY A 4 11.98 12.78 -6.38
CA GLY A 4 11.77 14.20 -6.05
C GLY A 4 10.75 14.93 -6.91
N ARG A 5 10.16 14.28 -7.91
CA ARG A 5 9.08 14.88 -8.71
C ARG A 5 7.75 14.85 -7.96
N ARG A 6 6.89 15.84 -8.25
CA ARG A 6 5.52 15.92 -7.75
C ARG A 6 4.67 14.77 -8.28
N VAL A 7 3.90 14.13 -7.41
CA VAL A 7 3.08 12.94 -7.72
C VAL A 7 1.69 13.30 -8.26
N ASP A 8 1.26 14.54 -8.05
CA ASP A 8 -0.01 15.12 -8.48
C ASP A 8 0.10 15.85 -9.83
N GLU A 9 1.25 15.76 -10.50
CA GLU A 9 1.51 16.36 -11.82
C GLU A 9 2.04 15.33 -12.82
N ALA A 10 2.00 15.67 -14.11
CA ALA A 10 2.56 14.85 -15.17
C ALA A 10 4.04 14.50 -14.88
N PRO A 11 4.48 13.24 -15.09
CA PRO A 11 3.80 12.18 -15.84
C PRO A 11 2.86 11.30 -15.01
N PHE A 12 2.62 11.64 -13.74
CA PHE A 12 1.74 10.87 -12.87
C PHE A 12 0.28 11.35 -13.00
N LEU A 13 -0.66 10.44 -12.73
CA LEU A 13 -2.07 10.74 -12.60
C LEU A 13 -2.60 10.05 -11.35
N LEU A 14 -3.01 10.82 -10.36
CA LEU A 14 -3.73 10.33 -9.20
C LEU A 14 -5.23 10.52 -9.39
N ARG A 15 -6.00 9.44 -9.28
CA ARG A 15 -7.47 9.48 -9.36
C ARG A 15 -8.05 9.19 -7.98
N PRO A 16 -9.10 9.92 -7.56
CA PRO A 16 -9.79 9.58 -6.32
C PRO A 16 -10.40 8.18 -6.41
N ARG A 17 -10.52 7.51 -5.26
CA ARG A 17 -11.25 6.25 -5.17
C ARG A 17 -12.72 6.45 -5.57
N THR A 18 -13.33 5.41 -6.11
CA THR A 18 -14.76 5.40 -6.46
C THR A 18 -15.65 4.76 -5.40
N ALA A 19 -15.06 4.05 -4.43
CA ALA A 19 -15.76 3.38 -3.33
C ALA A 19 -14.85 3.27 -2.10
N GLU A 20 -15.46 3.03 -0.93
CA GLU A 20 -14.74 2.73 0.32
C GLU A 20 -14.18 1.29 0.28
N PRO A 21 -12.86 1.08 0.42
CA PRO A 21 -12.29 -0.25 0.46
C PRO A 21 -12.35 -0.88 1.85
N VAL A 22 -12.48 -2.21 1.91
CA VAL A 22 -12.20 -2.96 3.13
C VAL A 22 -10.69 -3.12 3.26
N ILE A 23 -10.10 -2.44 4.24
CA ILE A 23 -8.65 -2.45 4.47
C ILE A 23 -8.28 -3.54 5.48
N ALA A 24 -7.34 -4.39 5.11
CA ALA A 24 -6.63 -5.28 6.00
C ALA A 24 -5.30 -4.66 6.44
N THR A 25 -4.91 -4.91 7.69
CA THR A 25 -3.65 -4.44 8.28
C THR A 25 -2.73 -5.59 8.64
N GLY A 26 -1.41 -5.38 8.58
CA GLY A 26 -0.43 -6.39 8.94
C GLY A 26 0.97 -5.82 9.17
N PRO A 27 1.95 -6.65 9.56
CA PRO A 27 3.34 -6.24 9.66
C PRO A 27 3.94 -5.92 8.27
N ARG A 28 4.91 -5.01 8.21
CA ARG A 28 5.63 -4.71 6.95
C ARG A 28 6.55 -5.87 6.55
N ILE A 29 6.84 -5.96 5.26
CA ILE A 29 7.66 -7.03 4.68
C ILE A 29 9.10 -6.54 4.55
N GLY A 30 10.06 -7.38 4.92
CA GLY A 30 11.49 -7.14 4.65
C GLY A 30 12.16 -6.11 5.54
N ILE A 31 11.65 -5.91 6.76
CA ILE A 31 12.21 -4.99 7.76
C ILE A 31 12.66 -5.77 8.99
N SER A 32 13.69 -5.28 9.68
CA SER A 32 14.20 -5.90 10.92
C SER A 32 13.84 -5.11 12.18
N GLN A 33 13.32 -3.90 12.05
CA GLN A 33 12.99 -2.99 13.15
C GLN A 33 11.54 -2.52 13.04
N GLY A 34 10.81 -2.49 14.17
CA GLY A 34 9.38 -2.20 14.17
C GLY A 34 8.54 -3.28 13.48
N VAL A 35 9.01 -4.53 13.56
CA VAL A 35 8.41 -5.67 12.85
C VAL A 35 6.99 -5.99 13.30
N GLU A 36 6.69 -5.79 14.58
CA GLU A 36 5.37 -6.06 15.16
C GLU A 36 4.33 -4.98 14.84
N THR A 37 4.77 -3.79 14.43
CA THR A 37 3.86 -2.69 14.14
C THR A 37 3.10 -2.94 12.84
N LEU A 38 1.76 -2.83 12.89
CA LEU A 38 0.87 -3.10 11.78
C LEU A 38 0.83 -1.97 10.72
N TRP A 39 1.99 -1.52 10.24
CA TRP A 39 2.15 -0.45 9.24
C TRP A 39 2.14 -0.94 7.79
N ARG A 40 1.42 -2.02 7.53
CA ARG A 40 1.14 -2.49 6.18
C ARG A 40 -0.37 -2.50 5.99
N PHE A 41 -0.82 -1.85 4.93
CA PHE A 41 -2.24 -1.73 4.58
C PHE A 41 -2.47 -2.30 3.19
N GLY A 42 -3.61 -2.94 2.96
CA GLY A 42 -3.98 -3.45 1.64
C GLY A 42 -5.42 -3.87 1.56
N LEU A 43 -5.91 -4.02 0.32
CA LEU A 43 -7.30 -4.42 0.07
C LEU A 43 -7.54 -5.86 0.53
N ALA A 44 -8.51 -6.05 1.42
CA ALA A 44 -8.87 -7.36 1.94
C ALA A 44 -9.26 -8.32 0.79
N GLY A 45 -8.73 -9.54 0.83
CA GLY A 45 -9.00 -10.58 -0.18
C GLY A 45 -8.37 -10.36 -1.56
N SER A 46 -7.58 -9.30 -1.76
CA SER A 46 -6.97 -9.02 -3.07
C SER A 46 -5.93 -10.07 -3.47
N ARG A 47 -6.09 -10.65 -4.66
CA ARG A 47 -5.12 -11.57 -5.29
C ARG A 47 -3.93 -10.86 -5.92
N LEU A 48 -3.95 -9.52 -5.97
CA LEU A 48 -2.93 -8.69 -6.62
C LEU A 48 -1.82 -8.24 -5.65
N LEU A 49 -1.90 -8.62 -4.37
CA LEU A 49 -0.85 -8.29 -3.41
C LEU A 49 0.37 -9.18 -3.66
N SER A 50 1.56 -8.56 -3.71
CA SER A 50 2.85 -9.28 -3.85
C SER A 50 3.07 -10.33 -2.75
N ARG A 51 2.52 -10.09 -1.57
CA ARG A 51 2.39 -11.06 -0.47
C ARG A 51 0.95 -11.00 0.04
N PRO A 52 0.27 -12.12 0.31
CA PRO A 52 -1.04 -12.08 0.94
C PRO A 52 -1.02 -11.29 2.26
N MET A 53 -2.14 -10.62 2.60
CA MET A 53 -2.38 -10.22 3.99
C MET A 53 -2.69 -11.49 4.79
N ARG A 54 -2.02 -11.65 5.93
CA ARG A 54 -2.41 -12.68 6.90
C ARG A 54 -3.46 -12.02 7.78
N GLY A 55 -4.66 -12.59 7.79
CA GLY A 55 -5.68 -12.26 8.78
C GLY A 55 -5.26 -12.74 10.16
#